data_AF-A0A968W373-F1
#
_entry.id   AF-A0A968W373-F1
#
_cell.length_a   1.000
_cell.length_b   1.000
_cell.length_c   1.000
_cell.angle_alpha   90.00
_cell.angle_beta   90.00
_cell.angle_gamma   90.00
#
_symmetry.space_group_name_H-M   'P 1'
#
loop_
_entity.id
_entity.type
_entity.pdbx_description
1 polymer ?
#
loop_
_entity_poly.entity_id
_entity_poly.type
_entity_poly.pdbx_seq_one_letter_code
_entity_poly.pdbx_strand_id
1 'polypeptide(L)' 'MVKSKNNVYRGHPIERVGHGKRAVFQTVINEKEWSAVTEKEVKTAIDVWIDQGIEPEPLE' A
#
# COMPACT_ATOMS: atom_id res chain seq x y z
N MET A 1 20.26 -13.72 -16.66
CA MET A 1 19.66 -12.43 -16.24
C MET A 1 18.65 -12.73 -15.15
N VAL A 2 19.00 -12.44 -13.90
CA VAL A 2 18.09 -12.64 -12.76
C VAL A 2 17.07 -11.51 -12.79
N LYS A 3 15.80 -11.83 -13.02
CA LYS A 3 14.69 -10.86 -12.98
C LYS A 3 14.74 -10.15 -11.63
N SER A 4 14.93 -8.83 -11.63
CA SER A 4 14.74 -8.02 -10.42
C SER A 4 13.29 -8.23 -10.00
N LYS A 5 13.05 -9.00 -8.94
CA LYS A 5 11.78 -8.91 -8.22
C LYS A 5 11.64 -7.44 -7.85
N ASN A 6 10.67 -6.74 -8.44
CA ASN A 6 10.37 -5.37 -8.06
C ASN A 6 10.03 -5.41 -6.57
N ASN A 7 11.02 -5.06 -5.74
CA ASN A 7 10.82 -4.96 -4.31
C ASN A 7 9.94 -3.72 -4.14
N VAL A 8 8.65 -3.96 -3.90
CA VAL A 8 7.65 -2.91 -3.69
C VAL A 8 6.98 -3.14 -2.35
N TYR A 9 6.68 -2.05 -1.66
CA TYR A 9 5.90 -2.03 -0.42
C TYR A 9 4.67 -1.18 -0.68
N ARG A 10 3.49 -1.81 -0.63
CA ARG A 10 2.20 -1.16 -0.94
C ARG A 10 2.22 -0.38 -2.28
N GLY A 11 2.84 -0.96 -3.30
CA GLY A 11 2.97 -0.33 -4.63
C GLY A 11 4.11 0.69 -4.76
N HIS A 12 4.82 1.03 -3.68
CA HIS A 12 5.96 1.95 -3.72
C HIS A 12 7.29 1.19 -3.83
N PRO A 13 8.24 1.64 -4.66
CA PRO A 13 9.54 1.01 -4.79
C PRO A 13 10.32 1.09 -3.47
N ILE A 14 10.90 -0.02 -3.03
CA ILE A 14 11.76 -0.06 -1.84
C ILE A 14 13.22 -0.34 -2.22
N GLU A 15 14.10 0.40 -1.58
CA GLU A 15 15.55 0.28 -1.74
C GLU A 15 16.16 -0.33 -0.50
N ARG A 16 17.12 -1.25 -0.68
CA ARG A 16 17.89 -1.80 0.43
C ARG A 16 19.03 -0.83 0.74
N VAL A 17 18.97 -0.17 1.90
CA VAL A 17 19.95 0.85 2.32
C VAL A 17 20.93 0.36 3.38
N GLY A 18 20.67 -0.80 4.01
CA GLY A 18 21.52 -1.34 5.07
C GLY A 18 22.64 -2.27 4.58
N HIS A 19 23.88 -1.98 4.98
CA HIS A 19 25.04 -2.87 4.86
C HIS A 19 25.36 -3.48 6.24
N GLY A 20 25.09 -4.78 6.44
CA GLY A 20 25.35 -5.48 7.71
C GLY A 20 24.50 -6.76 7.89
N LYS A 21 24.45 -7.29 9.13
CA LYS A 21 23.66 -8.49 9.50
C LYS A 21 22.14 -8.29 9.44
N ARG A 22 21.65 -7.05 9.42
CA ARG A 22 20.21 -6.72 9.31
C ARG A 22 19.93 -6.13 7.93
N ALA A 23 18.90 -6.65 7.26
CA ALA A 23 18.39 -6.05 6.04
C ALA A 23 17.45 -4.88 6.41
N VAL A 24 17.82 -3.68 5.98
CA VAL A 24 16.99 -2.47 6.13
C VAL A 24 16.54 -2.05 4.74
N PHE A 25 15.24 -1.83 4.60
CA PHE A 25 14.60 -1.35 3.39
C PHE A 25 13.99 0.03 3.64
N GLN A 26 14.17 0.93 2.69
CA GLN A 26 13.64 2.28 2.73
C GLN A 26 12.73 2.50 1.53
N THR A 27 11.66 3.26 1.73
CA THR A 27 10.73 3.68 0.69
C THR A 27 10.43 5.16 0.89
N VAL A 28 10.22 5.89 -0.20
CA VAL A 28 9.78 7.28 -0.16
C VAL A 28 8.33 7.30 -0.61
N ILE A 29 7.45 7.82 0.24
CA ILE A 29 6.01 7.92 -0.04
C ILE A 29 5.65 9.41 -0.11
N ASN A 30 5.06 9.82 -1.22
CA ASN A 30 4.43 11.13 -1.32
C ASN A 30 3.11 11.09 -0.56
N GLU A 31 3.06 11.77 0.57
CA GLU A 31 1.90 11.77 1.47
C GLU A 31 0.61 12.19 0.75
N LYS A 32 0.66 13.20 -0.11
CA LYS A 32 -0.52 13.73 -0.81
C LYS A 32 -1.06 12.75 -1.86
N GLU A 33 -0.17 12.10 -2.61
CA GLU A 33 -0.59 11.10 -3.59
C GLU A 33 -1.10 9.85 -2.89
N TRP A 34 -0.44 9.43 -1.82
CA TRP A 34 -0.83 8.27 -1.03
C TRP A 34 -2.18 8.46 -0.34
N SER A 35 -2.43 9.63 0.26
CA SER A 35 -3.72 9.94 0.89
C SER A 35 -4.84 10.00 -0.14
N ALA A 36 -4.60 10.62 -1.31
CA ALA A 36 -5.60 10.69 -2.38
C ALA A 36 -5.97 9.29 -2.95
N VAL A 37 -4.98 8.41 -3.14
CA VAL A 37 -5.23 7.02 -3.58
C VAL A 37 -6.01 6.26 -2.52
N THR A 38 -5.58 6.34 -1.26
CA THR A 38 -6.24 5.66 -0.15
C THR A 38 -7.68 6.14 0.02
N GLU A 39 -7.93 7.45 -0.04
CA GLU A 39 -9.26 8.04 0.04
C GLU A 39 -10.17 7.53 -1.08
N LYS A 40 -9.64 7.48 -2.32
CA LYS A 40 -10.38 6.95 -3.47
C LYS A 40 -10.74 5.47 -3.29
N GLU A 41 -9.80 4.65 -2.82
CA GLU A 41 -10.02 3.21 -2.58
C GLU A 41 -11.07 2.99 -1.50
N VAL A 42 -10.96 3.69 -0.37
CA VAL A 42 -11.93 3.62 0.73
C VAL A 42 -13.31 4.05 0.26
N LYS A 43 -13.42 5.17 -0.47
CA LYS A 43 -14.69 5.62 -1.02
C LYS A 43 -15.31 4.57 -1.95
N THR A 44 -14.51 3.99 -2.83
CA THR A 44 -14.98 2.94 -3.76
C THR A 44 -15.48 1.72 -3.02
N ALA A 45 -14.78 1.28 -1.96
CA ALA A 45 -15.23 0.17 -1.12
C ALA A 45 -16.56 0.47 -0.41
N ILE A 46 -16.73 1.70 0.11
CA ILE A 46 -17.98 2.15 0.72
C ILE A 46 -19.12 2.15 -0.29
N ASP A 47 -18.89 2.71 -1.48
CA ASP A 47 -19.90 2.73 -2.55
C ASP A 47 -20.34 1.30 -2.92
N VAL A 48 -19.41 0.35 -2.99
CA VAL A 48 -19.71 -1.07 -3.23
C VAL A 48 -20.53 -1.68 -2.09
N TRP A 49 -20.21 -1.39 -0.84
CA TRP A 49 -21.00 -1.86 0.32
C TRP A 49 -22.42 -1.33 0.30
N ILE A 50 -22.59 -0.05 -0.06
CA ILE A 50 -23.90 0.58 -0.23
C ILE A 50 -24.69 -0.11 -1.34
N ASP A 51 -24.08 -0.30 -2.51
CA ASP A 51 -24.72 -0.93 -3.67
C ASP A 51 -25.15 -2.38 -3.39
N GLN A 52 -24.37 -3.10 -2.59
CA GLN A 52 -24.67 -4.48 -2.18
C GLN A 52 -25.63 -4.56 -0.99
N GLY A 53 -25.86 -3.45 -0.28
CA GLY A 53 -26.65 -3.43 0.95
C GLY A 53 -26.01 -4.22 2.10
N ILE A 54 -24.68 -4.31 2.12
CA ILE A 54 -23.92 -5.09 3.12
C ILE A 54 -23.19 -4.12 4.03
N GLU A 55 -23.39 -4.27 5.34
CA GLU A 55 -22.62 -3.53 6.34
C GLU A 55 -21.26 -4.22 6.56
N PRO A 56 -20.14 -3.48 6.59
CA PRO A 56 -18.83 -4.06 6.86
C PRO A 56 -18.73 -4.60 8.29
N GLU A 57 -18.01 -5.70 8.45
CA GLU A 57 -17.69 -6.26 9.77
C GLU A 57 -16.93 -5.23 10.63
N PRO A 58 -17.21 -5.15 11.94
CA PRO A 58 -16.48 -4.27 12.85
C PRO A 58 -14.98 -4.60 12.86
N LEU A 59 -14.15 -3.56 12.88
CA LEU A 59 -12.71 -3.70 13.10
C LEU A 59 -12.46 -3.97 14.61
N GLU A 60 -12.28 -5.23 14.99
CA GLU A 60 -11.78 -5.62 16.32
C GLU A 60 -10.26 -5.38 16.49
#